data_AF-A0A1H8LJB3-F1
#
_entry.id   AF-A0A1H8LJB3-F1
#
_cell.length_a   1.000
_cell.length_b   1.000
_cell.length_c   1.000
_cell.angle_alpha   90.00
_cell.angle_beta   90.00
_cell.angle_gamma   90.00
#
_symmetry.space_group_name_H-M   'P 1'
#
loop_
_entity.id
_entity.type
_entity.pdbx_description
1 polymer ?
#
loop_
_entity_poly.entity_id
_entity_poly.type
_entity_poly.pdbx_seq_one_letter_code
_entity_poly.pdbx_strand_id
1 'polypeptide(L)'
;MTRTREQLGLTETQAEIPINVGGEMWTLLDVAQHLYDARRNDEIDRQQASEIAAELQQLRENAREVGDSEMLGVADALEKSARAVLSKSQ
;
A
#
# COMPACT_ATOMS: atom_id res chain seq x y z
N MET A 1 13.90 10.62 -6.41
CA MET A 1 13.81 9.77 -7.61
C MET A 1 12.62 8.85 -7.40
N THR A 2 11.59 8.94 -8.23
CA THR A 2 10.41 8.06 -8.18
C THR A 2 10.83 6.65 -8.63
N ARG A 3 10.45 5.62 -7.87
CA ARG A 3 10.69 4.22 -8.21
C ARG A 3 9.72 3.78 -9.32
N THR A 4 10.13 2.79 -10.12
CA THR A 4 9.22 2.16 -11.07
C THR A 4 8.34 1.13 -10.37
N ARG A 5 7.16 0.84 -10.95
CA ARG A 5 6.25 -0.22 -10.48
C ARG A 5 6.93 -1.57 -10.25
N GLU A 6 7.84 -1.95 -11.16
CA GLU A 6 8.58 -3.22 -11.07
C GLU A 6 9.54 -3.24 -9.88
N GLN A 7 10.16 -2.09 -9.55
CA GLN A 7 11.03 -1.95 -8.38
C GLN A 7 10.26 -2.02 -7.05
N LEU A 8 8.94 -1.83 -7.10
CA LEU A 8 8.03 -1.93 -5.97
C LEU A 8 7.25 -3.24 -5.95
N GLY A 9 7.55 -4.16 -6.88
CA GLY A 9 6.91 -5.48 -6.94
C GLY A 9 5.48 -5.47 -7.47
N LEU A 10 5.11 -4.45 -8.25
CA LEU A 10 3.79 -4.30 -8.86
C LEU A 10 3.83 -4.59 -10.36
N THR A 11 2.82 -5.28 -10.87
CA THR A 11 2.55 -5.36 -12.32
C THR A 11 1.97 -4.05 -12.84
N GLU A 12 1.81 -3.92 -14.17
CA GLU A 12 1.20 -2.74 -14.81
C GLU A 12 -0.22 -2.53 -14.31
N THR A 13 -1.01 -3.60 -14.39
CA THR A 13 -2.41 -3.60 -13.98
C THR A 13 -2.55 -3.30 -12.50
N GLN A 14 -1.70 -3.88 -11.65
CA GLN A 14 -1.74 -3.63 -10.21
C GLN A 14 -1.40 -2.19 -9.87
N ALA A 15 -0.39 -1.61 -10.55
CA ALA A 15 0.06 -0.25 -10.29
C ALA A 15 -1.04 0.80 -10.46
N GLU A 16 -2.01 0.55 -11.35
CA GLU A 16 -3.10 1.48 -11.67
C GLU A 16 -4.37 1.26 -10.82
N ILE A 17 -4.38 0.27 -9.91
CA ILE A 17 -5.56 -0.01 -9.09
C ILE A 17 -5.81 1.14 -8.12
N PRO A 18 -7.01 1.75 -8.14
CA PRO A 18 -7.34 2.84 -7.24
C PRO A 18 -7.65 2.33 -5.83
N ILE A 19 -7.21 3.07 -4.82
CA ILE A 19 -7.55 2.93 -3.41
C ILE A 19 -7.95 4.30 -2.85
N ASN A 20 -8.79 4.35 -1.81
CA ASN A 20 -9.27 5.61 -1.25
C ASN A 20 -8.59 5.91 0.10
N VAL A 21 -7.56 6.75 0.10
CA VAL A 21 -6.85 7.14 1.32
C VAL A 21 -7.36 8.48 1.83
N GLY A 22 -8.09 8.49 2.94
CA GLY A 22 -8.48 9.74 3.60
C GLY A 22 -9.41 10.64 2.77
N GLY A 23 -10.12 10.08 1.78
CA GLY A 23 -10.95 10.82 0.83
C GLY A 23 -10.23 11.22 -0.46
N GLU A 24 -8.94 10.91 -0.59
CA GLU A 24 -8.18 11.07 -1.82
C GLU A 24 -8.04 9.73 -2.55
N MET A 25 -8.17 9.78 -3.88
CA MET A 25 -7.97 8.60 -4.72
C MET A 25 -6.50 8.46 -5.07
N TRP A 26 -5.88 7.39 -4.60
CA TRP A 26 -4.49 7.04 -4.85
C TRP A 26 -4.44 5.75 -5.65
N THR A 27 -3.32 5.48 -6.32
CA THR A 27 -3.07 4.17 -6.91
C THR A 27 -2.24 3.28 -5.97
N LEU A 28 -2.22 1.96 -6.20
CA LEU A 28 -1.30 1.08 -5.48
C LEU A 28 0.17 1.47 -5.70
N LEU A 29 0.51 2.07 -6.85
CA LEU A 29 1.84 2.60 -7.09
C LEU A 29 2.15 3.78 -6.15
N ASP A 30 1.22 4.74 -6.02
CA ASP A 30 1.39 5.89 -5.13
C ASP A 30 1.57 5.45 -3.69
N VAL A 31 0.76 4.47 -3.26
CA VAL A 31 0.84 3.87 -1.93
C VAL A 31 2.18 3.18 -1.71
N ALA A 32 2.61 2.35 -2.64
CA ALA A 32 3.88 1.63 -2.53
C ALA A 32 5.08 2.60 -2.49
N GLN A 33 5.03 3.67 -3.29
CA GLN A 33 6.03 4.74 -3.28
C GLN A 33 6.03 5.48 -1.93
N HIS A 34 4.87 5.90 -1.45
CA HIS A 34 4.72 6.59 -0.17
C HIS A 34 5.24 5.75 1.01
N LEU A 35 4.86 4.48 1.09
CA LEU A 35 5.33 3.56 2.13
C LEU A 35 6.84 3.32 2.07
N TYR A 36 7.41 3.26 0.86
CA TYR A 36 8.85 3.16 0.68
C TYR A 36 9.58 4.39 1.19
N ASP A 37 9.11 5.58 0.82
CA ASP A 37 9.71 6.85 1.21
C ASP A 37 9.57 7.10 2.72
N ALA A 38 8.40 6.84 3.30
CA ALA A 38 8.16 6.92 4.74
C ALA A 38 9.08 5.98 5.53
N ARG A 39 9.35 4.78 5.01
CA ARG A 39 10.28 3.82 5.63
C ARG A 39 11.73 4.30 5.58
N ARG A 40 12.12 5.10 4.57
CA ARG A 40 13.50 5.52 4.31
C ARG A 40 13.87 6.84 4.96
N ASN A 41 12.94 7.80 4.96
CA ASN A 41 13.21 9.18 5.38
C ASN A 41 12.76 9.46 6.82
N ASP A 42 12.14 8.50 7.51
CA ASP A 42 11.53 8.62 8.84
C ASP A 42 10.49 9.76 8.99
N GLU A 43 10.08 10.36 7.87
CA GLU A 43 8.93 11.25 7.78
C GLU A 43 7.67 10.41 7.63
N ILE A 44 6.99 10.21 8.75
CA ILE A 44 5.81 9.33 8.83
C ILE A 44 4.58 10.19 9.10
N ASP A 45 3.70 10.29 8.10
CA ASP A 45 2.31 10.66 8.36
C ASP A 45 1.57 9.43 8.89
N ARG A 46 1.37 9.39 10.20
CA ARG A 46 0.74 8.25 10.87
C ARG A 46 -0.74 8.11 10.53
N GLN A 47 -1.42 9.23 10.30
CA GLN A 47 -2.84 9.18 9.96
C GLN A 47 -2.98 8.53 8.58
N GLN A 48 -2.21 9.02 7.61
CA GLN A 48 -2.21 8.51 6.26
C GLN A 48 -1.76 7.04 6.19
N ALA A 49 -0.70 6.65 6.91
CA ALA A 49 -0.26 5.26 6.97
C ALA A 49 -1.31 4.31 7.60
N SER A 50 -2.11 4.81 8.56
CA SER A 50 -3.21 4.05 9.16
C SER A 50 -4.38 3.88 8.20
N GLU A 51 -4.73 4.92 7.44
CA GLU A 51 -5.78 4.87 6.41
C GLU A 51 -5.38 3.92 5.28
N ILE A 52 -4.14 4.03 4.79
CA ILE A 52 -3.57 3.08 3.82
C ILE A 52 -3.68 1.64 4.33
N ALA A 53 -3.32 1.37 5.59
CA ALA A 53 -3.41 0.02 6.14
C ALA A 53 -4.84 -0.52 6.19
N ALA A 54 -5.84 0.33 6.49
CA ALA A 54 -7.25 -0.06 6.53
C ALA A 54 -7.77 -0.40 5.13
N GLU A 55 -7.49 0.45 4.13
CA GLU A 55 -7.90 0.23 2.75
C GLU A 55 -7.26 -1.02 2.15
N LEU A 56 -5.97 -1.25 2.42
CA LEU A 56 -5.27 -2.45 1.97
C LEU A 56 -5.80 -3.71 2.66
N GLN A 57 -6.20 -3.63 3.93
CA GLN A 57 -6.88 -4.75 4.60
C GLN A 57 -8.21 -5.07 3.90
N GLN A 58 -9.00 -4.05 3.57
CA GLN A 58 -10.27 -4.25 2.86
C GLN A 58 -10.05 -4.82 1.45
N LEU A 59 -9.07 -4.30 0.71
CA LEU A 59 -8.68 -4.84 -0.60
C LEU A 59 -8.27 -6.32 -0.50
N ARG A 60 -7.50 -6.68 0.53
CA ARG A 60 -7.08 -8.04 0.82
C ARG A 60 -8.26 -8.97 1.12
N GLU A 61 -9.23 -8.49 1.89
CA GLU A 61 -10.46 -9.24 2.20
C GLU A 61 -11.29 -9.46 0.94
N ASN A 62 -11.51 -8.42 0.13
CA ASN A 62 -12.20 -8.52 -1.16
C ASN A 62 -11.50 -9.51 -2.11
N ALA A 63 -10.17 -9.41 -2.24
CA ALA A 63 -9.37 -10.32 -3.06
C ALA A 63 -9.50 -11.78 -2.60
N ARG A 64 -9.56 -12.02 -1.29
CA ARG A 64 -9.80 -13.35 -0.72
C ARG A 64 -11.18 -13.87 -1.10
N GLU A 65 -12.22 -13.04 -1.00
CA GLU A 65 -13.60 -13.44 -1.29
C GLU A 65 -13.80 -13.83 -2.76
N VAL A 66 -13.16 -13.12 -3.68
CA VAL A 66 -13.25 -13.40 -5.13
C VAL A 66 -12.24 -14.44 -5.62
N GLY A 67 -11.33 -14.89 -4.75
CA GLY A 67 -10.29 -15.87 -5.10
C GLY A 67 -9.13 -15.31 -5.92
N ASP A 68 -8.92 -13.99 -5.92
CA ASP A 68 -7.79 -13.34 -6.60
C ASP A 68 -6.53 -13.47 -5.73
N SER A 69 -5.78 -14.54 -5.96
CA SER A 69 -4.55 -14.83 -5.22
C SER A 69 -3.43 -13.83 -5.45
N GLU A 70 -3.38 -13.20 -6.63
CA GLU A 70 -2.35 -12.21 -6.94
C GLU A 70 -2.61 -10.91 -6.19
N MET A 71 -3.84 -10.41 -6.25
CA MET A 71 -4.25 -9.22 -5.50
C MET A 71 -4.15 -9.43 -3.99
N LEU A 72 -4.51 -10.64 -3.53
CA LEU A 72 -4.39 -11.01 -2.13
C LEU A 72 -2.94 -10.87 -1.63
N GLY A 73 -1.97 -11.36 -2.42
CA GLY A 73 -0.56 -11.28 -2.09
C GLY A 73 -0.04 -9.83 -2.07
N VAL A 74 -0.43 -9.02 -3.06
CA VAL A 74 -0.02 -7.61 -3.15
C VAL A 74 -0.61 -6.79 -2.00
N ALA A 75 -1.91 -6.90 -1.77
CA ALA A 75 -2.59 -6.17 -0.70
C ALA A 75 -2.03 -6.56 0.68
N ASP A 76 -1.77 -7.85 0.93
CA ASP A 76 -1.14 -8.31 2.18
C ASP A 76 0.29 -7.78 2.37
N ALA A 77 1.10 -7.74 1.31
CA ALA A 77 2.47 -7.22 1.38
C ALA A 77 2.52 -5.71 1.65
N LEU A 78 1.65 -4.94 0.99
CA LEU A 78 1.54 -3.50 1.22
C LEU A 78 0.93 -3.19 2.59
N GLU A 79 -0.09 -3.94 3.04
CA GLU A 79 -0.70 -3.79 4.37
C GLU A 79 0.36 -3.98 5.47
N LYS A 80 1.15 -5.05 5.36
CA LYS A 80 2.29 -5.31 6.27
C LYS A 80 3.31 -4.19 6.25
N SER A 81 3.58 -3.61 5.09
CA SER A 81 4.50 -2.48 4.95
C SER A 81 3.96 -1.23 5.64
N ALA A 82 2.68 -0.91 5.47
CA ALA A 82 2.01 0.21 6.15
C ALA A 82 2.03 0.05 7.67
N ARG A 83 1.68 -1.14 8.17
CA ARG A 83 1.76 -1.45 9.61
C ARG A 83 3.18 -1.37 10.15
N ALA A 84 4.19 -1.77 9.38
CA ALA A 84 5.59 -1.66 9.79
C ALA A 84 6.09 -0.21 9.83
N VAL A 85 5.57 0.66 8.96
CA VAL A 85 5.83 2.10 9.03
C VAL A 85 5.23 2.69 10.31
N LEU A 86 3.99 2.30 10.67
CA LEU A 86 3.36 2.72 11.92
C LEU A 86 4.13 2.27 13.16
N SER A 87 4.68 1.05 13.16
CA SER A 87 5.39 0.49 14.31
C SER A 87 6.82 1.00 14.48
N LYS A 88 7.43 1.59 13.44
CA LYS A 88 8.80 2.13 13.46
C LYS A 88 9.00 3.33 14.39
N SER A 89 7.93 3.97 14.87
CA SER A 89 8.02 5.17 15.70
C SER A 89 8.17 4.90 17.21
N GLN A 90 8.74 3.76 17.62
CA GLN A 90 9.02 3.43 19.03
C GLN A 90 10.52 3.23 19.27
#